data_AF-V9D2T5-F1
#
_entry.id   AF-V9D2T5-F1
#
_cell.length_a   1.000
_cell.length_b   1.000
_cell.length_c   1.000
_cell.angle_alpha   90.00
_cell.angle_beta   90.00
_cell.angle_gamma   90.00
#
_symmetry.space_group_name_H-M   'P 1'
#
loop_
_entity.id
_entity.type
_entity.pdbx_description
1 polymer ?
#
loop_
_entity_poly.entity_id
_entity_poly.type
_entity_poly.pdbx_seq_one_letter_code
_entity_poly.pdbx_strand_id
1 'polypeptide(L)'
;MTRSLPAAPPTSSLPSLPARLVEEIRQNVSDDVKKMGTGILTPDVDTLLDWRISQAFRDMRDVVQYREYYHEKQELPVQEENDYINARSYQFRYAALSAPFEPRAPASDKEEACRLALLIFWFSNYQVTAPDSALNRTLTAQLKTALQSSDLKGLWGPHFDLLTWVLMLGAFISAGQRERPWFVLNLAKVSKVLRLRGWDELREMLLKFYYLDRIYAKGMRDIWDEASLLAEGLD
;
A
#
# COMPACT_ATOMS: atom_id res chain seq x y z
N MET A 1 -8.45 -24.39 35.48
CA MET A 1 -7.14 -24.52 34.81
C MET A 1 -6.93 -23.29 33.95
N THR A 2 -6.18 -22.31 34.47
CA THR A 2 -5.77 -21.10 33.75
C THR A 2 -4.70 -21.49 32.74
N ARG A 3 -5.06 -21.54 31.45
CA ARG A 3 -4.08 -21.69 30.36
C ARG A 3 -3.21 -20.43 30.36
N SER A 4 -1.97 -20.56 30.82
CA SER A 4 -0.94 -19.55 30.60
C SER A 4 -0.72 -19.42 29.09
N LEU A 5 -0.76 -18.17 28.60
CA LEU A 5 -0.32 -17.88 27.24
C LEU A 5 1.15 -18.32 27.11
N PRO A 6 1.55 -18.94 25.98
CA PRO A 6 2.95 -19.22 25.74
C PRO A 6 3.74 -17.90 25.83
N ALA A 7 4.91 -17.96 26.47
CA ALA A 7 5.83 -16.84 26.48
C ALA A 7 6.06 -16.39 25.04
N ALA A 8 6.06 -15.07 24.80
CA ALA A 8 6.46 -14.54 23.50
C ALA A 8 7.80 -15.17 23.13
N PRO A 9 7.96 -15.74 21.92
CA PRO A 9 9.24 -16.30 21.51
C PRO A 9 10.32 -15.22 21.72
N PRO A 10 11.53 -15.60 22.15
CA PRO A 10 12.62 -14.64 22.26
C PRO A 10 12.69 -13.89 20.93
N THR A 11 12.48 -12.58 20.97
CA THR A 11 12.74 -11.73 19.82
C THR A 11 14.21 -11.93 19.53
N SER A 12 14.54 -12.79 18.55
CA SER A 12 15.90 -12.85 18.03
C SER A 12 16.24 -11.39 17.73
N SER A 13 17.31 -10.87 18.30
CA SER A 13 17.84 -9.57 17.90
C SER A 13 18.11 -9.67 16.41
N LEU A 14 17.16 -9.25 15.59
CA LEU A 14 17.28 -9.32 14.15
C LEU A 14 18.52 -8.51 13.81
N PRO A 15 19.50 -9.09 13.08
CA PRO A 15 20.71 -8.37 12.73
C PRO A 15 20.32 -7.10 11.98
N SER A 16 20.67 -5.91 12.49
CA SER A 16 20.37 -4.67 11.79
C SER A 16 21.29 -4.54 10.57
N LEU A 17 20.79 -4.03 9.44
CA LEU A 17 21.67 -3.64 8.35
C LEU A 17 22.72 -2.64 8.84
N PRO A 18 23.96 -2.70 8.31
CA PRO A 18 24.95 -1.66 8.57
C PRO A 18 24.37 -0.29 8.24
N ALA A 19 24.51 0.69 9.15
CA ALA A 19 23.98 2.04 8.93
C ALA A 19 24.48 2.67 7.63
N ARG A 20 25.72 2.34 7.24
CA ARG A 20 26.32 2.75 5.97
C ARG A 20 25.54 2.23 4.75
N LEU A 21 25.12 0.96 4.77
CA LEU A 21 24.34 0.38 3.67
C LEU A 21 22.95 1.00 3.59
N VAL A 22 22.30 1.23 4.73
CA VAL A 22 21.00 1.91 4.77
C VAL A 22 21.08 3.30 4.15
N GLU A 23 22.15 4.05 4.47
CA GLU A 23 22.37 5.37 3.88
C GLU A 23 22.69 5.29 2.39
N GLU A 24 23.53 4.32 1.98
CA GLU A 24 23.86 4.08 0.58
C GLU A 24 22.60 3.77 -0.25
N ILE A 25 21.71 2.90 0.24
CA ILE A 25 20.44 2.59 -0.41
C ILE A 25 19.61 3.86 -0.57
N ARG A 26 19.41 4.63 0.51
CA ARG A 26 18.59 5.84 0.48
C ARG A 26 19.10 6.89 -0.50
N GLN A 27 20.41 7.01 -0.68
CA GLN A 27 21.01 7.96 -1.60
C GLN A 27 20.92 7.51 -3.07
N ASN A 28 21.06 6.20 -3.31
CA ASN A 28 21.26 5.66 -4.66
C ASN A 28 20.01 5.06 -5.31
N VAL A 29 18.89 4.89 -4.60
CA VAL A 29 17.61 4.57 -5.26
C VAL A 29 17.15 5.71 -6.16
N SER A 30 16.38 5.39 -7.21
CA SER A 30 15.76 6.39 -8.08
C SER A 30 14.93 7.44 -7.32
N ASP A 31 14.83 8.64 -7.89
CA ASP A 31 14.09 9.75 -7.27
C ASP A 31 12.59 9.44 -7.11
N ASP A 32 12.04 8.60 -7.97
CA ASP A 32 10.68 8.09 -7.85
C ASP A 32 10.49 7.21 -6.61
N VAL A 33 11.44 6.32 -6.33
CA VAL A 33 11.43 5.50 -5.10
C VAL A 33 11.64 6.37 -3.85
N LYS A 34 12.38 7.48 -3.94
CA LYS A 34 12.55 8.44 -2.82
C LYS A 34 11.24 9.14 -2.44
N LYS A 35 10.32 9.35 -3.39
CA LYS A 35 8.99 9.94 -3.11
C LYS A 35 8.09 8.99 -2.30
N MET A 36 8.34 7.68 -2.35
CA MET A 36 7.46 6.68 -1.72
C MET A 36 7.28 6.92 -0.22
N GLY A 37 6.01 6.95 0.20
CA GLY A 37 5.61 7.12 1.58
C GLY A 37 5.51 8.59 2.03
N THR A 38 5.95 9.56 1.24
CA THR A 38 5.83 10.99 1.58
C THR A 38 4.39 11.51 1.63
N GLY A 39 3.43 10.79 1.04
CA GLY A 39 2.01 11.12 1.06
C GLY A 39 1.22 10.49 2.21
N ILE A 40 1.80 9.53 2.95
CA ILE A 40 1.11 8.77 4.02
C ILE A 40 1.86 8.78 5.35
N LEU A 41 3.19 8.94 5.35
CA LEU A 41 4.01 9.03 6.56
C LEU A 41 4.18 10.49 7.00
N THR A 42 3.09 11.25 6.97
CA THR A 42 3.03 12.65 7.37
C THR A 42 2.31 12.78 8.72
N PRO A 43 2.58 13.84 9.52
CA PRO A 43 1.90 14.02 10.80
C PRO A 43 0.37 14.07 10.70
N ASP A 44 -0.17 14.59 9.59
CA ASP A 44 -1.60 14.67 9.33
C ASP A 44 -2.22 13.28 9.13
N VAL A 45 -1.62 12.48 8.25
CA VAL A 45 -2.10 11.12 7.95
C VAL A 45 -1.79 10.12 9.08
N ASP A 46 -0.75 10.34 9.88
CA ASP A 46 -0.44 9.52 11.05
C ASP A 46 -1.59 9.53 12.08
N THR A 47 -2.50 10.53 12.06
CA THR A 47 -3.71 10.52 12.91
C THR A 47 -4.77 9.53 12.44
N LEU A 48 -4.73 9.08 11.19
CA LEU A 48 -5.69 8.13 10.63
C LEU A 48 -5.39 6.68 10.98
N LEU A 49 -4.18 6.40 11.45
CA LEU A 49 -3.63 5.05 11.59
C LEU A 49 -3.17 4.80 13.02
N ASP A 50 -3.46 3.62 13.57
CA ASP A 50 -2.73 3.15 14.75
C ASP A 50 -1.22 3.14 14.46
N TRP A 51 -0.42 3.51 15.45
CA TRP A 51 1.03 3.62 15.30
C TRP A 51 1.68 2.34 14.77
N ARG A 52 1.10 1.15 15.03
CA ARG A 52 1.60 -0.12 14.49
C ARG A 52 1.41 -0.21 12.99
N ILE A 53 0.31 0.33 12.47
CA ILE A 53 0.03 0.40 11.03
C ILE A 53 0.94 1.44 10.38
N SER A 54 1.13 2.62 10.99
CA SER A 54 2.12 3.60 10.54
C SER A 54 3.54 3.02 10.52
N GLN A 55 3.90 2.24 11.55
CA GLN A 55 5.19 1.54 11.59
C GLN A 55 5.29 0.49 10.48
N ALA A 56 4.21 -0.25 10.20
CA ALA A 56 4.19 -1.23 9.11
C ALA A 56 4.41 -0.57 7.74
N PHE A 57 3.89 0.63 7.51
CA PHE A 57 4.21 1.42 6.32
C PHE A 57 5.70 1.81 6.29
N ARG A 58 6.26 2.36 7.38
CA ARG A 58 7.69 2.71 7.45
C ARG A 58 8.58 1.49 7.12
N ASP A 59 8.25 0.34 7.69
CA ASP A 59 8.94 -0.92 7.45
C ASP A 59 8.83 -1.37 5.99
N MET A 60 7.64 -1.26 5.39
CA MET A 60 7.44 -1.55 3.96
C MET A 60 8.29 -0.65 3.08
N ARG A 61 8.38 0.66 3.38
CA ARG A 61 9.20 1.59 2.59
C ARG A 61 10.67 1.16 2.61
N ASP A 62 11.21 0.79 3.76
CA ASP A 62 12.59 0.30 3.87
C ASP A 62 12.78 -0.98 3.02
N VAL A 63 11.82 -1.90 3.07
CA VAL A 63 11.85 -3.14 2.28
C VAL A 63 11.80 -2.85 0.78
N VAL A 64 10.95 -1.92 0.33
CA VAL A 64 10.84 -1.54 -1.09
C VAL A 64 12.13 -0.87 -1.55
N GLN A 65 12.64 0.12 -0.81
CA GLN A 65 13.89 0.81 -1.16
C GLN A 65 15.05 -0.16 -1.33
N TYR A 66 15.20 -1.11 -0.40
CA TYR A 66 16.20 -2.15 -0.51
C TYR A 66 16.01 -3.02 -1.77
N ARG A 67 14.78 -3.47 -2.04
CA ARG A 67 14.49 -4.35 -3.19
C ARG A 67 14.69 -3.63 -4.51
N GLU A 68 14.28 -2.37 -4.61
CA GLU A 68 14.46 -1.56 -5.81
C GLU A 68 15.93 -1.22 -6.03
N TYR A 69 16.70 -0.93 -4.98
CA TYR A 69 18.15 -0.70 -5.09
C TYR A 69 18.88 -1.89 -5.73
N TYR A 70 18.63 -3.11 -5.26
CA TYR A 70 19.25 -4.31 -5.83
C TYR A 70 18.70 -4.65 -7.22
N HIS A 71 17.40 -4.42 -7.45
CA HIS A 71 16.80 -4.57 -8.77
C HIS A 71 17.40 -3.61 -9.80
N GLU A 72 17.57 -2.33 -9.47
CA GLU A 72 18.16 -1.31 -10.35
C GLU A 72 19.63 -1.64 -10.68
N LYS A 73 20.39 -2.16 -9.70
CA LYS A 73 21.77 -2.63 -9.91
C LYS A 73 21.88 -3.95 -10.66
N GLN A 74 20.79 -4.71 -10.80
CA GLN A 74 20.79 -6.09 -11.31
C GLN A 74 21.73 -7.01 -10.48
N GLU A 75 21.78 -6.78 -9.17
CA GLU A 75 22.63 -7.50 -8.23
C GLU A 75 21.80 -8.34 -7.27
N LEU A 76 22.39 -9.42 -6.77
CA LEU A 76 21.79 -10.20 -5.69
C LEU A 76 22.34 -9.74 -4.34
N PRO A 77 21.47 -9.41 -3.38
CA PRO A 77 21.90 -9.14 -2.02
C PRO A 77 22.59 -10.33 -1.37
N VAL A 78 23.54 -10.05 -0.48
CA VAL A 78 24.16 -11.09 0.36
C VAL A 78 23.14 -11.69 1.33
N GLN A 79 23.43 -12.91 1.82
CA GLN A 79 22.46 -13.67 2.62
C GLN A 79 22.01 -12.95 3.90
N GLU A 80 22.94 -12.33 4.63
CA GLU A 80 22.61 -11.63 5.89
C GLU A 80 21.63 -10.47 5.67
N GLU A 81 21.80 -9.72 4.58
CA GLU A 81 20.92 -8.60 4.25
C GLU A 81 19.54 -9.09 3.79
N ASN A 82 19.51 -10.20 3.02
CA ASN A 82 18.27 -10.88 2.68
C ASN A 82 17.50 -11.35 3.91
N ASP A 83 18.19 -11.96 4.87
CA ASP A 83 17.58 -12.44 6.11
C ASP A 83 16.98 -11.29 6.92
N TYR A 84 17.68 -10.16 7.01
CA TYR A 84 17.16 -8.95 7.64
C TYR A 84 15.90 -8.44 6.93
N ILE A 85 15.94 -8.27 5.61
CA ILE A 85 14.82 -7.71 4.85
C ILE A 85 13.62 -8.65 4.87
N ASN A 86 13.85 -9.96 4.86
CA ASN A 86 12.81 -10.95 5.06
C ASN A 86 12.19 -10.83 6.45
N ALA A 87 13.02 -10.67 7.49
CA ALA A 87 12.54 -10.48 8.86
C ALA A 87 11.70 -9.20 9.03
N ARG A 88 12.17 -8.06 8.49
CA ARG A 88 11.39 -6.81 8.41
C ARG A 88 10.08 -7.03 7.65
N SER A 89 10.14 -7.80 6.57
CA SER A 89 8.95 -8.17 5.79
C SER A 89 7.96 -9.01 6.58
N TYR A 90 8.42 -9.93 7.42
CA TYR A 90 7.56 -10.71 8.32
C TYR A 90 6.91 -9.83 9.39
N GLN A 91 7.65 -8.89 9.97
CA GLN A 91 7.15 -8.01 11.04
C GLN A 91 5.97 -7.15 10.58
N PHE A 92 6.12 -6.39 9.49
CA PHE A 92 5.02 -5.53 9.04
C PHE A 92 3.82 -6.36 8.58
N ARG A 93 4.05 -7.53 7.94
CA ARG A 93 2.97 -8.43 7.52
C ARG A 93 2.20 -8.97 8.71
N TYR A 94 2.91 -9.39 9.75
CA TYR A 94 2.30 -9.83 11.00
C TYR A 94 1.44 -8.70 11.57
N ALA A 95 1.99 -7.50 11.72
CA ALA A 95 1.24 -6.35 12.22
C ALA A 95 -0.02 -6.06 11.39
N ALA A 96 0.11 -6.02 10.06
CA ALA A 96 -1.01 -5.76 9.16
C ALA A 96 -2.04 -6.90 9.16
N LEU A 97 -1.65 -8.17 9.19
CA LEU A 97 -2.57 -9.31 9.17
C LEU A 97 -3.25 -9.55 10.53
N SER A 98 -2.57 -9.25 11.63
CA SER A 98 -3.08 -9.45 12.99
C SER A 98 -4.00 -8.34 13.47
N ALA A 99 -3.85 -7.11 12.95
CA ALA A 99 -4.59 -5.94 13.41
C ALA A 99 -6.13 -6.12 13.54
N PRO A 100 -6.86 -6.77 12.60
CA PRO A 100 -8.30 -7.00 12.75
C PRO A 100 -8.71 -7.92 13.92
N PHE A 101 -7.76 -8.68 14.47
CA PHE A 101 -7.98 -9.62 15.56
C PHE A 101 -7.50 -9.06 16.91
N GLU A 102 -6.89 -7.88 16.93
CA GLU A 102 -6.50 -7.21 18.16
C GLU A 102 -7.73 -6.59 18.83
N PRO A 103 -7.85 -6.67 20.18
CA PRO A 103 -8.97 -6.08 20.91
C PRO A 103 -8.79 -4.56 21.03
N ARG A 104 -8.82 -3.85 19.89
CA ARG A 104 -8.68 -2.39 19.81
C ARG A 104 -9.66 -1.81 18.80
N ALA A 105 -10.04 -0.55 19.02
CA ALA A 105 -10.69 0.23 17.98
C ALA A 105 -9.66 0.67 16.92
N PRO A 106 -10.05 0.81 15.65
CA PRO A 106 -9.23 1.50 14.65
C PRO A 106 -9.10 2.98 15.03
N ALA A 107 -7.97 3.61 14.68
CA ALA A 107 -7.72 5.03 14.93
C ALA A 107 -8.68 5.93 14.12
N SER A 108 -9.08 5.47 12.94
CA SER A 108 -10.08 6.13 12.10
C SER A 108 -10.89 5.11 11.28
N ASP A 109 -11.98 5.59 10.68
CA ASP A 109 -12.78 4.84 9.71
C ASP A 109 -12.03 4.53 8.40
N LYS A 110 -10.84 5.12 8.19
CA LYS A 110 -9.98 4.94 6.99
C LYS A 110 -8.86 3.92 7.21
N GLU A 111 -8.57 3.58 8.47
CA GLU A 111 -7.44 2.73 8.83
C GLU A 111 -7.50 1.38 8.12
N GLU A 112 -8.67 0.74 8.12
CA GLU A 112 -8.83 -0.60 7.56
C GLU A 112 -8.58 -0.62 6.04
N ALA A 113 -9.05 0.41 5.33
CA ALA A 113 -8.79 0.54 3.89
C ALA A 113 -7.29 0.77 3.60
N CYS A 114 -6.60 1.58 4.43
CA CYS A 114 -5.17 1.80 4.31
C CYS A 114 -4.36 0.52 4.61
N ARG A 115 -4.73 -0.21 5.66
CA ARG A 115 -4.13 -1.50 6.03
C ARG A 115 -4.28 -2.53 4.91
N LEU A 116 -5.47 -2.63 4.32
CA LEU A 116 -5.73 -3.51 3.18
C LEU A 116 -4.94 -3.07 1.94
N ALA A 117 -4.84 -1.78 1.66
CA ALA A 117 -4.02 -1.26 0.57
C ALA A 117 -2.53 -1.61 0.72
N LEU A 118 -1.98 -1.56 1.94
CA LEU A 118 -0.61 -2.02 2.23
C LEU A 118 -0.42 -3.51 1.90
N LEU A 119 -1.38 -4.36 2.30
CA LEU A 119 -1.34 -5.78 1.98
C LEU A 119 -1.46 -6.02 0.48
N ILE A 120 -2.37 -5.32 -0.20
CA ILE A 120 -2.55 -5.42 -1.65
C ILE A 120 -1.27 -5.04 -2.38
N PHE A 121 -0.62 -3.94 -1.97
CA PHE A 121 0.67 -3.56 -2.52
C PHE A 121 1.69 -4.69 -2.32
N TRP A 122 1.85 -5.22 -1.11
CA TRP A 122 2.78 -6.33 -0.88
C TRP A 122 2.53 -7.53 -1.80
N PHE A 123 1.29 -8.03 -1.83
CA PHE A 123 0.95 -9.23 -2.58
C PHE A 123 1.11 -9.03 -4.08
N SER A 124 0.77 -7.86 -4.61
CA SER A 124 0.87 -7.57 -6.06
C SER A 124 2.32 -7.48 -6.55
N ASN A 125 3.26 -7.05 -5.70
CA ASN A 125 4.66 -6.88 -6.10
C ASN A 125 5.50 -8.15 -5.86
N TYR A 126 5.16 -8.95 -4.85
CA TYR A 126 6.07 -9.97 -4.32
C TYR A 126 5.44 -11.37 -4.22
N GLN A 127 4.20 -11.54 -4.67
CA GLN A 127 3.61 -12.86 -4.86
C GLN A 127 3.05 -12.99 -6.27
N VAL A 128 3.29 -14.16 -6.89
CA VAL A 128 2.67 -14.50 -8.17
C VAL A 128 1.23 -14.90 -7.89
N THR A 129 0.30 -13.98 -8.11
CA THR A 129 -1.13 -14.22 -7.92
C THR A 129 -1.87 -13.96 -9.23
N ALA A 130 -2.68 -14.93 -9.65
CA ALA A 130 -3.61 -14.70 -10.74
C ALA A 130 -4.70 -13.70 -10.27
N PRO A 131 -5.24 -12.84 -11.17
CA PRO A 131 -6.34 -11.92 -10.84
C PRO A 131 -7.54 -12.59 -10.17
N ASP A 132 -7.83 -13.84 -10.55
CA ASP A 132 -8.93 -14.66 -10.02
C ASP A 132 -8.58 -15.47 -8.76
N SER A 133 -7.38 -15.31 -8.22
CA SER A 133 -6.97 -16.01 -7.00
C SER A 133 -7.91 -15.70 -5.84
N ALA A 134 -8.10 -16.68 -4.95
CA ALA A 134 -8.90 -16.50 -3.73
C ALA A 134 -8.42 -15.29 -2.92
N LEU A 135 -7.10 -15.07 -2.87
CA LEU A 135 -6.51 -13.92 -2.19
C LEU A 135 -6.99 -12.59 -2.78
N ASN A 136 -6.90 -12.40 -4.10
CA ASN A 136 -7.32 -11.14 -4.73
C ASN A 136 -8.82 -10.91 -4.59
N ARG A 137 -9.65 -11.96 -4.71
CA ARG A 137 -11.10 -11.87 -4.50
C ARG A 137 -11.44 -11.46 -3.06
N THR A 138 -10.78 -12.08 -2.08
CA THR A 138 -10.97 -11.75 -0.67
C THR A 138 -10.53 -10.32 -0.35
N LEU A 139 -9.33 -9.91 -0.79
CA LEU A 139 -8.84 -8.54 -0.56
C LEU A 139 -9.71 -7.49 -1.27
N THR A 140 -10.18 -7.78 -2.48
CA THR A 140 -11.11 -6.91 -3.23
C THR A 140 -12.41 -6.70 -2.45
N ALA A 141 -13.03 -7.78 -1.97
CA ALA A 141 -14.27 -7.71 -1.21
C ALA A 141 -14.08 -6.98 0.13
N GLN A 142 -13.02 -7.31 0.87
CA GLN A 142 -12.71 -6.64 2.14
C GLN A 142 -12.43 -5.16 1.94
N LEU A 143 -11.65 -4.78 0.92
CA LEU A 143 -11.32 -3.38 0.66
C LEU A 143 -12.57 -2.58 0.29
N LYS A 144 -13.43 -3.14 -0.58
CA LYS A 144 -14.70 -2.51 -0.93
C LYS A 144 -15.57 -2.30 0.31
N THR A 145 -15.71 -3.30 1.16
CA THR A 145 -16.47 -3.17 2.43
C THR A 145 -15.87 -2.11 3.35
N ALA A 146 -14.55 -2.11 3.52
CA ALA A 146 -13.85 -1.12 4.36
C ALA A 146 -14.07 0.31 3.85
N LEU A 147 -13.97 0.52 2.53
CA LEU A 147 -14.25 1.81 1.89
C LEU A 147 -15.73 2.21 2.07
N GLN A 148 -16.68 1.30 1.90
CA GLN A 148 -18.11 1.58 2.10
C GLN A 148 -18.47 1.93 3.55
N SER A 149 -17.73 1.39 4.52
CA SER A 149 -17.88 1.69 5.94
C SER A 149 -17.14 2.97 6.38
N SER A 150 -16.31 3.54 5.52
CA SER A 150 -15.62 4.82 5.75
C SER A 150 -16.43 6.02 5.25
N ASP A 151 -15.96 7.23 5.49
CA ASP A 151 -16.47 8.47 4.89
C ASP A 151 -16.17 8.60 3.38
N LEU A 152 -16.53 7.56 2.61
CA LEU A 152 -16.45 7.56 1.16
C LEU A 152 -17.46 8.55 0.56
N LYS A 153 -18.54 8.89 1.26
CA LYS A 153 -19.51 9.88 0.79
C LYS A 153 -18.97 11.32 0.87
N GLY A 154 -18.07 11.62 1.80
CA GLY A 154 -17.21 12.81 1.83
C GLY A 154 -15.86 12.62 1.13
N LEU A 155 -15.69 11.53 0.36
CA LEU A 155 -14.50 11.09 -0.38
C LEU A 155 -13.18 11.40 0.34
N TRP A 156 -13.16 11.14 1.64
CA TRP A 156 -12.02 11.29 2.54
C TRP A 156 -11.43 12.69 2.70
N GLY A 157 -12.11 13.76 2.27
CA GLY A 157 -11.59 15.13 2.41
C GLY A 157 -11.06 15.39 3.82
N PRO A 158 -9.82 15.88 3.99
CA PRO A 158 -8.90 16.41 2.96
C PRO A 158 -7.99 15.37 2.24
N HIS A 159 -8.07 14.09 2.59
CA HIS A 159 -7.13 13.03 2.14
C HIS A 159 -7.51 12.37 0.80
N PHE A 160 -7.90 13.18 -0.19
CA PHE A 160 -8.33 12.70 -1.51
C PHE A 160 -7.23 11.92 -2.25
N ASP A 161 -5.96 12.33 -2.11
CA ASP A 161 -4.81 11.66 -2.72
C ASP A 161 -4.64 10.24 -2.19
N LEU A 162 -4.76 10.07 -0.86
CA LEU A 162 -4.68 8.78 -0.20
C LEU A 162 -5.82 7.86 -0.65
N LEU A 163 -7.05 8.40 -0.74
CA LEU A 163 -8.19 7.64 -1.26
C LEU A 163 -7.95 7.18 -2.72
N THR A 164 -7.39 8.06 -3.54
CA THR A 164 -7.10 7.76 -4.95
C THR A 164 -6.11 6.61 -5.08
N TRP A 165 -5.03 6.60 -4.28
CA TRP A 165 -4.09 5.48 -4.22
C TRP A 165 -4.77 4.17 -3.80
N VAL A 166 -5.59 4.19 -2.75
CA VAL A 166 -6.33 3.01 -2.27
C VAL A 166 -7.28 2.46 -3.33
N LEU A 167 -8.05 3.35 -3.98
CA LEU A 167 -8.98 2.96 -5.05
C LEU A 167 -8.25 2.42 -6.28
N MET A 168 -7.09 2.98 -6.64
CA MET A 168 -6.27 2.48 -7.74
C MET A 168 -5.80 1.05 -7.50
N LEU A 169 -5.32 0.75 -6.28
CA LEU A 169 -4.95 -0.61 -5.92
C LEU A 169 -6.15 -1.57 -5.97
N GLY A 170 -7.31 -1.13 -5.47
CA GLY A 170 -8.55 -1.92 -5.53
C GLY A 170 -8.99 -2.21 -6.97
N ALA A 171 -8.97 -1.20 -7.85
CA ALA A 171 -9.25 -1.37 -9.28
C ALA A 171 -8.25 -2.32 -9.95
N PHE A 172 -6.98 -2.23 -9.59
CA PHE A 172 -5.90 -3.07 -10.13
C PHE A 172 -6.11 -4.56 -9.81
N ILE A 173 -6.31 -4.92 -8.54
CA ILE A 173 -6.48 -6.34 -8.16
C ILE A 173 -7.85 -6.92 -8.52
N SER A 174 -8.83 -6.07 -8.82
CA SER A 174 -10.17 -6.50 -9.22
C SER A 174 -10.32 -6.71 -10.74
N ALA A 175 -9.23 -6.71 -11.50
CA ALA A 175 -9.26 -7.04 -12.93
C ALA A 175 -10.04 -8.34 -13.21
N GLY A 176 -11.05 -8.26 -14.09
CA GLY A 176 -11.95 -9.37 -14.41
C GLY A 176 -13.04 -9.67 -13.37
N GLN A 177 -13.05 -8.97 -12.22
CA GLN A 177 -14.04 -9.15 -11.17
C GLN A 177 -15.20 -8.14 -11.31
N ARG A 178 -16.39 -8.53 -10.84
CA ARG A 178 -17.61 -7.70 -10.88
C ARG A 178 -17.50 -6.42 -10.05
N GLU A 179 -16.57 -6.38 -9.10
CA GLU A 179 -16.33 -5.23 -8.23
C GLU A 179 -15.55 -4.11 -8.92
N ARG A 180 -14.78 -4.39 -9.98
CA ARG A 180 -13.93 -3.38 -10.65
C ARG A 180 -14.67 -2.10 -11.05
N PRO A 181 -15.84 -2.15 -11.72
CA PRO A 181 -16.55 -0.94 -12.10
C PRO A 181 -16.89 -0.03 -10.91
N TRP A 182 -17.07 -0.60 -9.71
CA TRP A 182 -17.31 0.18 -8.50
C TRP A 182 -16.07 0.98 -8.08
N PHE A 183 -14.87 0.40 -8.19
CA PHE A 183 -13.62 1.14 -7.90
C PHE A 183 -13.39 2.23 -8.94
N VAL A 184 -13.53 1.92 -10.22
CA VAL A 184 -13.35 2.89 -11.33
C VAL A 184 -14.33 4.06 -11.22
N LEU A 185 -15.60 3.81 -10.88
CA LEU A 185 -16.58 4.88 -10.66
C LEU A 185 -16.18 5.82 -9.51
N ASN A 186 -15.66 5.29 -8.41
CA ASN A 186 -15.23 6.13 -7.29
C ASN A 186 -13.91 6.86 -7.60
N LEU A 187 -13.02 6.27 -8.43
CA LEU A 187 -11.86 6.96 -8.99
C LEU A 187 -12.27 8.15 -9.84
N ALA A 188 -13.25 7.98 -10.74
CA ALA A 188 -13.78 9.07 -11.55
C ALA A 188 -14.27 10.23 -10.65
N LYS A 189 -15.02 9.92 -9.59
CA LYS A 189 -15.52 10.94 -8.65
C LYS A 189 -14.40 11.68 -7.91
N VAL A 190 -13.43 10.98 -7.31
CA VAL A 190 -12.34 11.64 -6.57
C VAL A 190 -11.40 12.41 -7.51
N SER A 191 -11.21 11.94 -8.75
CA SER A 191 -10.40 12.64 -9.75
C SER A 191 -10.99 13.99 -10.14
N LYS A 192 -12.32 14.13 -10.23
CA LYS A 192 -13.00 15.43 -10.44
C LYS A 192 -12.73 16.39 -9.28
N VAL A 193 -12.76 15.89 -8.05
CA VAL A 193 -12.49 16.71 -6.85
C VAL A 193 -11.05 17.24 -6.87
N LEU A 194 -10.09 16.38 -7.21
CA LEU A 194 -8.68 16.73 -7.34
C LEU A 194 -8.36 17.55 -8.61
N ARG A 195 -9.28 17.59 -9.58
CA ARG A 195 -9.09 18.23 -10.90
C ARG A 195 -7.88 17.69 -11.65
N LEU A 196 -7.60 16.40 -11.50
CA LEU A 196 -6.52 15.71 -12.20
C LEU A 196 -6.74 15.80 -13.72
N ARG A 197 -5.73 16.28 -14.44
CA ARG A 197 -5.82 16.56 -15.88
C ARG A 197 -5.32 15.44 -16.76
N GLY A 198 -4.60 14.47 -16.20
CA GLY A 198 -4.03 13.38 -16.97
C GLY A 198 -3.21 12.42 -16.13
N TRP A 199 -2.73 11.38 -16.82
CA TRP A 199 -1.98 10.29 -16.23
C TRP A 199 -0.72 10.75 -15.50
N ASP A 200 0.04 11.69 -16.07
CA ASP A 200 1.32 12.12 -15.47
C ASP A 200 1.12 12.81 -14.11
N GLU A 201 0.06 13.62 -13.96
CA GLU A 201 -0.29 14.25 -12.69
C GLU A 201 -0.73 13.21 -11.65
N LEU A 202 -1.56 12.24 -12.06
CA LEU A 202 -1.94 11.11 -11.22
C LEU A 202 -0.71 10.29 -10.81
N ARG A 203 0.19 9.97 -11.74
CA ARG A 203 1.42 9.21 -11.47
C ARG A 203 2.30 9.93 -10.45
N GLU A 204 2.52 11.24 -10.60
CA GLU A 204 3.29 12.03 -9.63
C GLU A 204 2.66 12.04 -8.23
N MET A 205 1.34 11.98 -8.13
CA MET A 205 0.66 11.78 -6.86
C MET A 205 0.85 10.36 -6.33
N LEU A 206 0.66 9.32 -7.16
CA LEU A 206 0.81 7.91 -6.77
C LEU A 206 2.23 7.59 -6.28
N LEU A 207 3.26 8.21 -6.85
CA LEU A 207 4.66 8.08 -6.41
C LEU A 207 4.90 8.50 -4.96
N LYS A 208 4.04 9.35 -4.39
CA LYS A 208 4.10 9.72 -2.96
C LYS A 208 3.59 8.61 -2.04
N PHE A 209 2.87 7.64 -2.60
CA PHE A 209 2.36 6.44 -1.94
C PHE A 209 3.12 5.20 -2.43
N TYR A 210 2.62 4.01 -2.10
CA TYR A 210 3.25 2.75 -2.50
C TYR A 210 2.85 2.40 -3.91
N TYR A 211 3.64 2.89 -4.86
CA TYR A 211 3.50 2.71 -6.30
C TYR A 211 4.89 2.48 -6.93
N LEU A 212 4.94 1.60 -7.93
CA LEU A 212 6.15 1.24 -8.69
C LEU A 212 5.77 1.10 -10.16
N ASP A 213 6.36 1.92 -11.04
CA ASP A 213 6.05 1.91 -12.47
C ASP A 213 6.23 0.53 -13.10
N ARG A 214 7.32 -0.17 -12.75
CA ARG A 214 7.65 -1.49 -13.31
C ARG A 214 6.56 -2.55 -13.08
N ILE A 215 5.73 -2.36 -12.05
CA ILE A 215 4.63 -3.28 -11.71
C ILE A 215 3.28 -2.73 -12.17
N TYR A 216 3.04 -1.43 -11.98
CA TYR A 216 1.70 -0.87 -12.06
C TYR A 216 1.42 -0.01 -13.28
N ALA A 217 2.44 0.59 -13.92
CA ALA A 217 2.24 1.68 -14.87
C ALA A 217 1.24 1.34 -15.97
N LYS A 218 1.39 0.18 -16.60
CA LYS A 218 0.48 -0.26 -17.66
C LYS A 218 -0.94 -0.44 -17.15
N GLY A 219 -1.13 -1.29 -16.12
CA GLY A 219 -2.47 -1.63 -15.64
C GLY A 219 -3.20 -0.46 -14.98
N MET A 220 -2.48 0.43 -14.28
CA MET A 220 -3.07 1.62 -13.68
C MET A 220 -3.35 2.73 -14.70
N ARG A 221 -2.59 2.80 -15.80
CA ARG A 221 -2.93 3.70 -16.92
C ARG A 221 -4.22 3.27 -17.61
N ASP A 222 -4.40 1.98 -17.86
CA ASP A 222 -5.66 1.47 -18.42
C ASP A 222 -6.85 1.80 -17.50
N ILE A 223 -6.68 1.67 -16.17
CA ILE A 223 -7.70 2.06 -15.18
C ILE A 223 -7.98 3.58 -15.22
N TRP A 224 -6.93 4.39 -15.34
CA TRP A 224 -7.06 5.84 -15.43
C TRP A 224 -7.82 6.26 -16.68
N ASP A 225 -7.54 5.66 -17.83
CA ASP A 225 -8.23 5.95 -19.08
C ASP A 225 -9.73 5.62 -18.96
N GLU A 226 -10.09 4.49 -18.33
CA GLU A 226 -11.49 4.14 -18.00
C GLU A 226 -12.13 5.19 -17.06
N ALA A 227 -11.44 5.58 -15.98
CA ALA A 227 -11.96 6.52 -14.99
C ALA A 227 -12.12 7.94 -15.56
N SER A 228 -11.19 8.39 -16.40
CA SER A 228 -11.21 9.70 -17.04
C SER A 228 -12.40 9.86 -17.98
N LEU A 229 -12.63 8.84 -18.82
CA LEU A 229 -13.80 8.80 -19.71
C LEU A 229 -15.11 8.82 -18.93
N LEU A 230 -15.19 8.11 -17.80
CA LEU A 230 -16.37 8.17 -16.93
C LEU A 230 -16.53 9.54 -16.26
N ALA A 231 -15.43 10.18 -15.85
CA ALA A 231 -15.45 11.48 -15.19
C ALA A 231 -16.01 12.60 -16.09
N GLU A 232 -15.75 12.54 -17.40
CA GLU A 232 -16.32 13.47 -18.39
C GLU A 232 -17.86 13.40 -18.47
N GLY A 233 -18.43 12.23 -18.21
CA GLY A 233 -19.88 12.00 -18.23
C GLY A 233 -20.58 12.16 -16.88
N LEU A 234 -19.84 12.42 -15.80
CA LEU A 234 -20.43 12.78 -14.51
C LEU A 234 -20.66 14.28 -14.52
N ASP A 235 -21.90 14.74 -14.35
CA ASP A 235 -22.22 16.16 -14.11
C ASP A 235 -21.90 16.55 -12.66
#